data_AF-A0A194V4Y2-F1
#
_entry.id   AF-A0A194V4Y2-F1
#
_cell.length_a   1.000
_cell.length_b   1.000
_cell.length_c   1.000
_cell.angle_alpha   90.00
_cell.angle_beta   90.00
_cell.angle_gamma   90.00
#
_symmetry.space_group_name_H-M   'P 1'
#
loop_
_entity.id
_entity.type
_entity.pdbx_description
1 polymer ?
#
loop_
_entity_poly.entity_id
_entity_poly.type
_entity_poly.pdbx_seq_one_letter_code
_entity_poly.pdbx_strand_id
1 'polypeptide(L)'
;MALKSTLLALLASSLPAALAAPKSHPRVEGRAVALPNNLTFATEGSLAPAYYSGPWENFPAMDTWLSFSDMFNANEDSMVAAGSTWDDVGRIAVAIENAASSIGVDERVILGIIMEESSGYVGVATTYDADGQPTGGLMQASGCTGYDGQNDLSQDDTSYMVTCGTQHYKQNLEDWGDLWSPESIYPALREYNSGSVDSDDLSVAPNGVGNPYYVSDISQRFQGWTD
;
A
#
# COMPACT_ATOMS: atom_id res chain seq x y z
N MET A 1 13.56 18.34 -75.51
CA MET A 1 14.14 19.09 -74.38
C MET A 1 14.21 18.16 -73.17
N ALA A 2 15.32 18.28 -72.44
CA ALA A 2 15.89 17.48 -71.36
C ALA A 2 15.01 16.53 -70.49
N LEU A 3 15.54 15.31 -70.41
CA LEU A 3 15.52 14.30 -69.34
C LEU A 3 15.77 14.88 -67.94
N LYS A 4 15.17 14.27 -66.91
CA LYS A 4 15.91 13.55 -65.84
C LYS A 4 14.96 12.87 -64.85
N SER A 5 14.97 11.54 -64.91
CA SER A 5 14.55 10.64 -63.84
C SER A 5 15.69 10.58 -62.82
N THR A 6 15.38 10.72 -61.52
CA THR A 6 16.38 10.54 -60.45
C THR A 6 15.86 9.53 -59.44
N LEU A 7 16.51 8.38 -59.50
CA LEU A 7 16.50 7.26 -58.57
C LEU A 7 16.91 7.75 -57.17
N LEU A 8 16.10 7.51 -56.13
CA LEU A 8 16.51 7.75 -54.74
C LEU A 8 17.05 6.44 -54.16
N ALA A 9 18.35 6.45 -53.84
CA ALA A 9 19.07 5.32 -53.29
C ALA A 9 18.77 5.12 -51.80
N LEU A 10 18.61 3.86 -51.39
CA LEU A 10 18.64 3.42 -49.99
C LEU A 10 20.02 3.72 -49.37
N LEU A 11 20.01 4.34 -48.19
CA LEU A 11 21.12 4.29 -47.24
C LEU A 11 20.54 3.95 -45.86
N ALA A 12 20.62 2.67 -45.49
CA ALA A 12 20.38 2.21 -44.14
C ALA A 12 21.62 2.53 -43.29
N SER A 13 21.49 3.46 -42.35
CA SER A 13 22.51 3.74 -41.33
C SER A 13 22.23 2.89 -40.10
N SER A 14 22.98 1.79 -39.94
CA SER A 14 23.01 0.99 -38.71
C SER A 14 23.87 1.68 -37.66
N LEU A 15 23.26 2.13 -36.55
CA LEU A 15 23.98 2.53 -35.34
C LEU A 15 24.39 1.27 -34.55
N PRO A 16 25.64 1.16 -34.05
CA PRO A 16 25.97 0.13 -33.09
C PRO A 16 25.42 0.50 -31.70
N ALA A 17 24.58 -0.39 -31.14
CA ALA A 17 24.21 -0.36 -29.74
C ALA A 17 25.41 -0.86 -28.90
N ALA A 18 26.03 0.04 -28.13
CA ALA A 18 27.00 -0.34 -27.12
C ALA A 18 26.25 -0.77 -25.84
N LEU A 19 26.18 -2.07 -25.59
CA LEU A 19 25.69 -2.62 -24.34
C LEU A 19 26.81 -2.51 -23.30
N ALA A 20 26.68 -1.60 -22.34
CA ALA A 20 27.59 -1.55 -21.18
C ALA A 20 27.24 -2.69 -20.22
N ALA A 21 28.19 -3.59 -19.96
CA ALA A 21 28.03 -4.63 -18.96
C ALA A 21 28.01 -4.04 -17.53
N PRO A 22 27.18 -4.56 -16.61
CA PRO A 22 27.21 -4.14 -15.22
C PRO A 22 28.54 -4.53 -14.56
N LYS A 23 29.11 -3.61 -13.77
CA LYS A 23 30.33 -3.82 -12.99
C LYS A 23 30.04 -4.80 -11.84
N SER A 24 30.81 -5.86 -11.74
CA SER A 24 30.73 -6.85 -10.66
C SER A 24 31.22 -6.28 -9.31
N HIS A 25 30.41 -6.37 -8.27
CA HIS A 25 30.82 -6.14 -6.88
C HIS A 25 31.39 -7.43 -6.26
N PRO A 26 32.39 -7.35 -5.35
CA PRO A 26 33.01 -8.52 -4.77
C PRO A 26 32.10 -9.19 -3.72
N ARG A 27 32.02 -10.52 -3.80
CA ARG A 27 31.29 -11.41 -2.90
C ARG A 27 32.10 -11.62 -1.61
N VAL A 28 31.52 -11.31 -0.45
CA VAL A 28 32.07 -11.71 0.86
C VAL A 28 31.59 -13.12 1.16
N GLU A 29 32.51 -14.07 1.28
CA GLU A 29 32.23 -15.46 1.62
C GLU A 29 31.96 -15.62 3.11
N GLY A 30 30.67 -15.73 3.47
CA GLY A 30 30.21 -16.21 4.78
C GLY A 30 29.98 -17.73 4.75
N ARG A 31 30.59 -18.43 5.69
CA ARG A 31 30.63 -19.89 5.83
C ARG A 31 29.24 -20.48 6.09
N ALA A 32 28.78 -21.39 5.23
CA ALA A 32 27.51 -22.10 5.38
C ALA A 32 27.53 -23.05 6.59
N VAL A 33 26.55 -22.90 7.48
CA VAL A 33 26.19 -23.90 8.49
C VAL A 33 24.82 -24.44 8.10
N ALA A 34 24.75 -25.74 7.80
CA ALA A 34 23.50 -26.39 7.42
C ALA A 34 22.59 -26.56 8.65
N LEU A 35 21.31 -26.19 8.51
CA LEU A 35 20.25 -26.43 9.49
C LEU A 35 19.01 -27.02 8.78
N PRO A 36 18.19 -27.80 9.51
CA PRO A 36 17.48 -28.95 8.95
C PRO A 36 16.21 -28.59 8.17
N ASN A 37 15.89 -29.50 7.24
CA ASN A 37 14.71 -29.48 6.39
C ASN A 37 13.41 -29.39 7.20
N ASN A 38 12.60 -28.39 6.85
CA ASN A 38 11.14 -28.43 6.68
C ASN A 38 10.46 -27.22 7.35
N LEU A 39 10.22 -26.17 6.55
CA LEU A 39 9.15 -25.15 6.62
C LEU A 39 9.47 -24.12 5.49
N THR A 40 9.02 -24.40 4.27
CA THR A 40 9.14 -23.46 3.14
C THR A 40 8.06 -22.40 3.23
N PHE A 41 8.39 -21.31 3.91
CA PHE A 41 8.14 -19.91 3.52
C PHE A 41 9.18 -19.09 4.29
N ALA A 42 10.44 -19.16 3.85
CA ALA A 42 11.43 -18.20 4.27
C ALA A 42 11.16 -16.93 3.47
N THR A 43 10.65 -15.92 4.16
CA THR A 43 10.65 -14.52 3.73
C THR A 43 12.02 -14.18 3.15
N GLU A 44 12.06 -13.97 1.84
CA GLU A 44 13.19 -13.35 1.14
C GLU A 44 13.33 -11.93 1.68
N GLY A 45 14.10 -11.77 2.75
CA GLY A 45 14.59 -10.49 3.27
C GLY A 45 13.50 -9.52 3.71
N SER A 46 13.41 -9.24 5.02
CA SER A 46 12.99 -7.91 5.45
C SER A 46 13.90 -6.92 4.72
N LEU A 47 13.36 -6.28 3.66
CA LEU A 47 14.03 -5.17 3.02
C LEU A 47 14.19 -4.10 4.11
N ALA A 48 15.38 -3.51 4.21
CA ALA A 48 15.57 -2.37 5.09
C ALA A 48 14.50 -1.31 4.77
N PRO A 49 13.96 -0.59 5.77
CA PRO A 49 12.90 0.38 5.54
C PRO A 49 13.27 1.34 4.40
N ALA A 50 12.41 1.43 3.41
CA ALA A 50 12.55 2.34 2.28
C ALA A 50 11.70 3.58 2.54
N TYR A 51 12.30 4.76 2.50
CA TYR A 51 11.56 6.01 2.60
C TYR A 51 11.22 6.54 1.21
N TYR A 52 9.92 6.65 0.91
CA TYR A 52 9.39 7.22 -0.32
C TYR A 52 8.89 8.65 -0.04
N SER A 53 9.21 9.59 -0.93
CA SER A 53 8.79 11.00 -0.81
C SER A 53 8.75 11.67 -2.18
N GLY A 54 8.22 12.90 -2.25
CA GLY A 54 8.00 13.59 -3.52
C GLY A 54 6.67 13.23 -4.17
N PRO A 55 6.52 13.46 -5.48
CA PRO A 55 5.26 13.20 -6.18
C PRO A 55 5.04 11.69 -6.34
N TRP A 56 3.83 11.30 -6.78
CA TRP A 56 3.40 9.89 -6.85
C TRP A 56 4.34 9.00 -7.68
N GLU A 57 5.05 9.55 -8.66
CA GLU A 57 6.00 8.82 -9.51
C GLU A 57 7.19 8.22 -8.75
N ASN A 58 7.46 8.71 -7.55
CA ASN A 58 8.54 8.21 -6.70
C ASN A 58 8.15 6.97 -5.88
N PHE A 59 6.87 6.60 -5.88
CA PHE A 59 6.35 5.47 -5.12
C PHE A 59 6.24 4.22 -6.00
N PRO A 60 6.21 3.00 -5.41
CA PRO A 60 6.20 1.76 -6.18
C PRO A 60 5.00 1.60 -7.11
N ALA A 61 5.21 1.09 -8.32
CA ALA A 61 4.10 0.81 -9.23
C ALA A 61 3.26 -0.39 -8.76
N MET A 62 1.97 -0.41 -9.08
CA MET A 62 1.04 -1.47 -8.62
C MET A 62 1.44 -2.89 -9.02
N ASP A 63 2.19 -3.05 -10.10
CA ASP A 63 2.70 -4.33 -10.60
C ASP A 63 3.94 -4.83 -9.82
N THR A 64 4.53 -4.00 -8.95
CA THR A 64 5.61 -4.39 -8.03
C THR A 64 5.13 -4.76 -6.64
N TRP A 65 3.86 -4.48 -6.33
CA TRP A 65 3.27 -4.80 -5.04
C TRP A 65 3.07 -6.31 -4.88
N LEU A 66 3.12 -6.78 -3.64
CA LEU A 66 2.75 -8.15 -3.30
C LEU A 66 1.31 -8.46 -3.72
N SER A 67 1.00 -9.75 -3.82
CA SER A 67 -0.39 -10.19 -3.85
C SER A 67 -1.07 -9.85 -2.51
N PHE A 68 -2.40 -9.72 -2.51
CA PHE A 68 -3.14 -9.54 -1.25
C PHE A 68 -2.85 -10.64 -0.25
N SER A 69 -2.83 -11.91 -0.69
CA SER A 69 -2.56 -13.03 0.22
C SER A 69 -1.17 -12.94 0.83
N ASP A 70 -0.13 -12.63 0.06
CA ASP A 70 1.22 -12.50 0.60
C ASP A 70 1.34 -11.31 1.56
N MET A 71 0.71 -10.18 1.23
CA MET A 71 0.69 -9.00 2.08
C MET A 71 -0.09 -9.23 3.39
N PHE A 72 -1.24 -9.92 3.31
CA PHE A 72 -2.05 -10.27 4.46
C PHE A 72 -1.29 -11.22 5.39
N ASN A 73 -0.77 -12.31 4.85
CA ASN A 73 0.03 -13.30 5.59
C ASN A 73 1.23 -12.67 6.31
N ALA A 74 1.86 -11.65 5.70
CA ALA A 74 2.97 -10.95 6.34
C ALA A 74 2.53 -10.17 7.59
N ASN A 75 1.29 -9.66 7.64
CA ASN A 75 0.81 -8.79 8.71
C ASN A 75 0.02 -9.51 9.81
N GLU A 76 -0.34 -10.79 9.65
CA GLU A 76 -1.18 -11.52 10.62
C GLU A 76 -0.62 -11.47 12.06
N ASP A 77 0.69 -11.72 12.20
CA ASP A 77 1.36 -11.68 13.50
C ASP A 77 1.34 -10.28 14.12
N SER A 78 1.46 -9.22 13.32
CA SER A 78 1.37 -7.83 13.79
C SER A 78 -0.05 -7.50 14.29
N MET A 79 -1.10 -8.01 13.63
CA MET A 79 -2.49 -7.82 14.08
C MET A 79 -2.76 -8.50 15.43
N VAL A 80 -2.23 -9.72 15.60
CA VAL A 80 -2.34 -10.46 16.87
C VAL A 80 -1.52 -9.77 17.96
N ALA A 81 -0.32 -9.29 17.65
CA ALA A 81 0.51 -8.53 18.57
C ALA A 81 -0.15 -7.22 19.01
N ALA A 82 -0.93 -6.58 18.13
CA ALA A 82 -1.70 -5.38 18.42
C ALA A 82 -2.92 -5.65 19.34
N GLY A 83 -3.42 -6.89 19.34
CA GLY A 83 -4.43 -7.36 20.30
C GLY A 83 -5.62 -8.12 19.71
N SER A 84 -5.73 -8.22 18.38
CA SER A 84 -6.79 -9.00 17.72
C SER A 84 -6.63 -10.50 17.99
N THR A 85 -7.73 -11.25 18.05
CA THR A 85 -7.63 -12.73 18.06
C THR A 85 -7.41 -13.26 16.64
N TRP A 86 -6.96 -14.52 16.50
CA TRP A 86 -6.85 -15.16 15.18
C TRP A 86 -8.19 -15.24 14.44
N ASP A 87 -9.29 -15.36 15.19
CA ASP A 87 -10.63 -15.30 14.62
C ASP A 87 -10.95 -13.90 14.08
N ASP A 88 -10.57 -12.85 14.80
CA ASP A 88 -10.70 -11.47 14.32
C ASP A 88 -9.87 -11.23 13.05
N VAL A 89 -8.62 -11.70 13.01
CA VAL A 89 -7.76 -11.63 11.81
C VAL A 89 -8.43 -12.31 10.62
N GLY A 90 -8.96 -13.52 10.79
CA GLY A 90 -9.70 -14.21 9.72
C GLY A 90 -10.92 -13.43 9.23
N ARG A 91 -11.66 -12.76 10.13
CA ARG A 91 -12.82 -11.92 9.77
C ARG A 91 -12.40 -10.65 9.04
N ILE A 92 -11.23 -10.07 9.37
CA ILE A 92 -10.66 -8.92 8.67
C ILE A 92 -10.38 -9.29 7.21
N ALA A 93 -9.75 -10.44 6.94
CA ALA A 93 -9.49 -10.90 5.57
C ALA A 93 -10.78 -10.94 4.72
N VAL A 94 -11.81 -11.60 5.25
CA VAL A 94 -13.12 -11.73 4.59
C VAL A 94 -13.77 -10.35 4.38
N ALA A 95 -13.70 -9.46 5.38
CA ALA A 95 -14.24 -8.12 5.29
C ALA A 95 -13.55 -7.28 4.21
N ILE A 96 -12.22 -7.37 4.09
CA ILE A 96 -11.44 -6.68 3.06
C ILE A 96 -11.84 -7.16 1.66
N GLU A 97 -11.87 -8.47 1.41
CA GLU A 97 -12.23 -9.03 0.09
C GLU A 97 -13.66 -8.62 -0.32
N ASN A 98 -14.60 -8.64 0.63
CA ASN A 98 -15.98 -8.19 0.40
C ASN A 98 -16.05 -6.69 0.10
N ALA A 99 -15.33 -5.85 0.84
CA ALA A 99 -15.29 -4.41 0.61
C ALA A 99 -14.64 -4.08 -0.75
N ALA A 100 -13.52 -4.72 -1.08
CA ALA A 100 -12.82 -4.55 -2.34
C ALA A 100 -13.73 -4.86 -3.54
N SER A 101 -14.39 -6.03 -3.51
CA SER A 101 -15.28 -6.47 -4.59
C SER A 101 -16.55 -5.62 -4.73
N SER A 102 -17.08 -5.07 -3.65
CA SER A 102 -18.34 -4.32 -3.66
C SER A 102 -18.18 -2.80 -3.87
N ILE A 103 -17.07 -2.22 -3.42
CA ILE A 103 -16.82 -0.76 -3.45
C ILE A 103 -15.84 -0.38 -4.56
N GLY A 104 -15.03 -1.34 -5.06
CA GLY A 104 -14.10 -1.11 -6.16
C GLY A 104 -12.80 -0.43 -5.74
N VAL A 105 -12.30 -0.76 -4.54
CA VAL A 105 -10.97 -0.40 -4.04
C VAL A 105 -10.10 -1.65 -4.01
N ASP A 106 -8.83 -1.54 -4.39
CA ASP A 106 -7.88 -2.66 -4.35
C ASP A 106 -7.69 -3.15 -2.90
N GLU A 107 -7.86 -4.45 -2.65
CA GLU A 107 -7.80 -5.03 -1.31
C GLU A 107 -6.47 -4.77 -0.58
N ARG A 108 -5.36 -4.60 -1.31
CA ARG A 108 -4.04 -4.29 -0.73
C ARG A 108 -4.02 -2.90 -0.13
N VAL A 109 -4.70 -1.94 -0.77
CA VAL A 109 -4.84 -0.57 -0.27
C VAL A 109 -5.67 -0.56 1.02
N ILE A 110 -6.78 -1.30 1.05
CA ILE A 110 -7.62 -1.43 2.25
C ILE A 110 -6.79 -2.00 3.42
N LEU A 111 -6.05 -3.09 3.18
CA LEU A 111 -5.15 -3.67 4.20
C LEU A 111 -4.08 -2.68 4.65
N GLY A 112 -3.44 -1.96 3.72
CA GLY A 112 -2.42 -0.96 4.03
C GLY A 112 -2.93 0.12 4.98
N ILE A 113 -4.13 0.65 4.72
CA ILE A 113 -4.78 1.63 5.60
C ILE A 113 -5.09 1.00 6.96
N ILE A 114 -5.66 -0.21 7.02
CA ILE A 114 -5.95 -0.89 8.29
C ILE A 114 -4.71 -1.02 9.17
N MET A 115 -3.58 -1.42 8.57
CA MET A 115 -2.32 -1.58 9.31
C MET A 115 -1.75 -0.26 9.80
N GLU A 116 -1.88 0.81 9.01
CA GLU A 116 -1.40 2.15 9.39
C GLU A 116 -2.29 2.79 10.47
N GLU A 117 -3.61 2.58 10.42
CA GLU A 117 -4.56 3.25 11.31
C GLU A 117 -4.79 2.53 12.64
N SER A 118 -4.73 1.19 12.65
CA SER A 118 -5.07 0.38 13.83
C SER A 118 -4.11 -0.76 14.11
N SER A 119 -3.10 -0.95 13.26
CA SER A 119 -2.27 -2.17 13.26
C SER A 119 -3.11 -3.46 13.13
N GLY A 120 -4.35 -3.36 12.62
CA GLY A 120 -5.31 -4.47 12.54
C GLY A 120 -5.96 -4.87 13.86
N TYR A 121 -5.92 -4.03 14.89
CA TYR A 121 -6.62 -4.26 16.15
C TYR A 121 -8.10 -3.89 16.06
N VAL A 122 -9.01 -4.88 16.14
CA VAL A 122 -10.47 -4.64 16.01
C VAL A 122 -11.06 -3.78 17.13
N GLY A 123 -10.43 -3.79 18.31
CA GLY A 123 -10.82 -3.02 19.48
C GLY A 123 -10.09 -1.69 19.62
N VAL A 124 -9.46 -1.17 18.55
CA VAL A 124 -8.75 0.11 18.57
C VAL A 124 -9.67 1.22 19.08
N ALA A 125 -9.12 2.09 19.93
CA ALA A 125 -9.90 3.18 20.52
C ALA A 125 -10.36 4.15 19.43
N THR A 126 -11.63 4.58 19.51
CA THR A 126 -12.15 5.62 18.62
C THR A 126 -11.47 6.95 18.93
N THR A 127 -10.96 7.61 17.89
CA THR A 127 -10.38 8.95 17.99
C THR A 127 -11.37 10.01 17.48
N TYR A 128 -10.94 11.27 17.40
CA TYR A 128 -11.76 12.36 16.89
C TYR A 128 -10.94 13.25 15.98
N ASP A 129 -11.53 13.67 14.86
CA ASP A 129 -10.92 14.64 13.97
C ASP A 129 -10.98 16.07 14.52
N ALA A 130 -10.40 17.03 13.78
CA ALA A 130 -10.34 18.43 14.19
C ALA A 130 -11.72 19.09 14.32
N ASP A 131 -12.75 18.55 13.65
CA ASP A 131 -14.14 19.02 13.70
C ASP A 131 -14.95 18.28 14.78
N GLY A 132 -14.32 17.36 15.52
CA GLY A 132 -14.92 16.59 16.60
C GLY A 132 -15.81 15.45 16.12
N GLN A 133 -15.72 15.05 14.85
CA GLN A 133 -16.39 13.83 14.39
C GLN A 133 -15.59 12.60 14.84
N PRO A 134 -16.26 11.51 15.24
CA PRO A 134 -15.59 10.28 15.62
C PRO A 134 -14.90 9.66 14.39
N THR A 135 -13.66 9.23 14.60
CA THR A 135 -12.83 8.47 13.65
C THR A 135 -12.64 7.08 14.22
N GLY A 136 -13.52 6.15 13.82
CA GLY A 136 -13.68 4.86 14.49
C GLY A 136 -13.33 3.65 13.64
N GLY A 137 -13.07 2.53 14.33
CA GLY A 137 -12.89 1.21 13.74
C GLY A 137 -11.50 0.98 13.11
N LEU A 138 -11.38 -0.13 12.38
CA LEU A 138 -10.11 -0.64 11.82
C LEU A 138 -9.37 0.34 10.90
N MET A 139 -10.08 1.24 10.24
CA MET A 139 -9.52 2.25 9.33
C MET A 139 -9.58 3.67 9.92
N GLN A 140 -10.02 3.85 11.17
CA GLN A 140 -10.13 5.16 11.85
C GLN A 140 -10.76 6.28 10.97
N ALA A 141 -11.78 5.94 10.19
CA ALA A 141 -12.35 6.88 9.23
C ALA A 141 -13.41 7.80 9.87
N SER A 142 -13.46 9.07 9.45
CA SER A 142 -14.42 10.03 9.99
C SER A 142 -15.86 9.60 9.68
N GLY A 143 -16.71 9.60 10.71
CA GLY A 143 -18.10 9.16 10.65
C GLY A 143 -18.32 7.65 10.83
N CYS A 144 -17.26 6.86 11.01
CA CYS A 144 -17.35 5.44 11.31
C CYS A 144 -17.36 5.16 12.81
N THR A 145 -18.05 4.09 13.22
CA THR A 145 -18.09 3.65 14.62
C THR A 145 -17.08 2.53 14.87
N GLY A 146 -16.35 2.59 16.00
CA GLY A 146 -15.47 1.53 16.49
C GLY A 146 -16.08 0.70 17.61
N TYR A 147 -15.37 -0.37 17.99
CA TYR A 147 -15.75 -1.28 19.07
C TYR A 147 -14.68 -1.26 20.18
N ASP A 148 -14.48 -0.08 20.77
CA ASP A 148 -13.40 0.21 21.71
C ASP A 148 -13.17 -0.89 22.78
N GLY A 149 -11.96 -1.46 22.76
CA GLY A 149 -11.51 -2.49 23.70
C GLY A 149 -12.16 -3.87 23.55
N GLN A 150 -12.93 -4.10 22.49
CA GLN A 150 -13.59 -5.37 22.22
C GLN A 150 -12.81 -6.20 21.21
N ASN A 151 -12.82 -7.51 21.44
CA ASN A 151 -12.28 -8.55 20.55
C ASN A 151 -13.38 -9.56 20.25
N ASP A 152 -13.07 -10.57 19.44
CA ASP A 152 -14.00 -11.63 19.05
C ASP A 152 -15.30 -11.06 18.46
N LEU A 153 -15.17 -10.01 17.65
CA LEU A 153 -16.28 -9.34 17.02
C LEU A 153 -17.00 -10.27 16.04
N SER A 154 -18.28 -10.03 15.81
CA SER A 154 -19.00 -10.76 14.75
C SER A 154 -18.46 -10.39 13.36
N GLN A 155 -18.63 -11.26 12.36
CA GLN A 155 -18.27 -10.93 10.98
C GLN A 155 -18.99 -9.65 10.50
N ASP A 156 -20.24 -9.43 10.93
CA ASP A 156 -21.02 -8.26 10.53
C ASP A 156 -20.41 -6.97 11.09
N ASP A 157 -19.98 -6.98 12.36
CA ASP A 157 -19.33 -5.85 13.02
C ASP A 157 -17.96 -5.53 12.37
N THR A 158 -17.15 -6.56 12.11
CA THR A 158 -15.87 -6.40 11.39
C THR A 158 -16.10 -5.86 9.98
N SER A 159 -17.09 -6.40 9.26
CA SER A 159 -17.42 -5.97 7.90
C SER A 159 -17.93 -4.53 7.86
N TYR A 160 -18.69 -4.09 8.86
CA TYR A 160 -19.12 -2.71 8.99
C TYR A 160 -17.93 -1.75 9.08
N MET A 161 -16.97 -2.01 9.97
CA MET A 161 -15.80 -1.14 10.13
C MET A 161 -15.00 -1.01 8.84
N VAL A 162 -14.72 -2.13 8.16
CA VAL A 162 -13.95 -2.14 6.90
C VAL A 162 -14.74 -1.48 5.77
N THR A 163 -16.04 -1.76 5.64
CA THR A 163 -16.90 -1.15 4.61
C THR A 163 -16.98 0.36 4.79
N CYS A 164 -17.20 0.84 6.02
CA CYS A 164 -17.31 2.26 6.32
C CYS A 164 -16.01 3.01 5.99
N GLY A 165 -14.86 2.50 6.42
CA GLY A 165 -13.56 3.09 6.09
C GLY A 165 -13.23 3.01 4.59
N THR A 166 -13.58 1.91 3.93
CA THR A 166 -13.36 1.76 2.49
C THR A 166 -14.22 2.76 1.69
N GLN A 167 -15.46 3.05 2.13
CA GLN A 167 -16.29 4.09 1.53
C GLN A 167 -15.70 5.50 1.71
N HIS A 168 -15.07 5.78 2.85
CA HIS A 168 -14.36 7.03 3.07
C HIS A 168 -13.18 7.16 2.10
N TYR A 169 -12.31 6.15 2.04
CA TYR A 169 -11.18 6.15 1.10
C TYR A 169 -11.63 6.21 -0.36
N LYS A 170 -12.75 5.55 -0.70
CA LYS A 170 -13.31 5.61 -2.06
C LYS A 170 -13.64 7.04 -2.48
N GLN A 171 -14.12 7.89 -1.58
CA GLN A 171 -14.37 9.31 -1.88
C GLN A 171 -13.06 10.04 -2.19
N ASN A 172 -12.00 9.83 -1.40
CA ASN A 172 -10.69 10.38 -1.72
C ASN A 172 -10.18 9.85 -3.07
N LEU A 173 -10.37 8.57 -3.36
CA LEU A 173 -9.96 7.99 -4.64
C LEU A 173 -10.71 8.64 -5.82
N GLU A 174 -12.00 8.96 -5.65
CA GLU A 174 -12.81 9.71 -6.62
C GLU A 174 -12.29 11.14 -6.86
N ASP A 175 -11.85 11.83 -5.80
CA ASP A 175 -11.22 13.16 -5.91
C ASP A 175 -9.94 13.14 -6.77
N TRP A 176 -9.27 11.98 -6.83
CA TRP A 176 -8.08 11.74 -7.64
C TRP A 176 -8.32 10.91 -8.91
N GLY A 177 -9.56 10.85 -9.40
CA GLY A 177 -9.90 10.30 -10.72
C GLY A 177 -10.35 8.83 -10.74
N ASP A 178 -10.43 8.20 -9.58
CA ASP A 178 -10.96 6.85 -9.38
C ASP A 178 -10.25 5.73 -10.19
N LEU A 179 -8.92 5.81 -10.31
CA LEU A 179 -8.15 4.85 -11.08
C LEU A 179 -7.42 3.85 -10.19
N TRP A 180 -7.35 2.61 -10.65
CA TRP A 180 -6.44 1.60 -10.10
C TRP A 180 -5.03 1.86 -10.64
N SER A 181 -4.43 2.96 -10.19
CA SER A 181 -3.10 3.39 -10.60
C SER A 181 -2.44 4.27 -9.53
N PRO A 182 -1.10 4.33 -9.50
CA PRO A 182 -0.35 5.18 -8.55
C PRO A 182 -0.77 6.65 -8.54
N GLU A 183 -1.13 7.22 -9.70
CA GLU A 183 -1.54 8.63 -9.84
C GLU A 183 -2.84 8.97 -9.10
N SER A 184 -3.73 8.00 -8.87
CA SER A 184 -4.92 8.18 -8.04
C SER A 184 -4.71 7.71 -6.60
N ILE A 185 -4.08 6.54 -6.42
CA ILE A 185 -4.03 5.87 -5.12
C ILE A 185 -3.18 6.65 -4.11
N TYR A 186 -1.98 7.10 -4.50
CA TYR A 186 -1.06 7.73 -3.55
C TYR A 186 -1.52 9.13 -3.08
N PRO A 187 -1.99 10.01 -3.96
CA PRO A 187 -2.61 11.25 -3.53
C PRO A 187 -3.87 11.03 -2.67
N ALA A 188 -4.72 10.04 -3.01
CA ALA A 188 -5.88 9.70 -2.20
C ALA A 188 -5.50 9.18 -0.80
N LEU A 189 -4.39 8.44 -0.65
CA LEU A 189 -3.87 8.04 0.66
C LEU A 189 -3.41 9.24 1.48
N ARG A 190 -2.76 10.22 0.85
CA ARG A 190 -2.40 11.48 1.53
C ARG A 190 -3.66 12.24 1.94
N GLU A 191 -4.65 12.33 1.07
CA GLU A 191 -5.92 13.00 1.38
C GLU A 191 -6.66 12.30 2.52
N TYR A 192 -6.71 10.98 2.54
CA TYR A 192 -7.26 10.19 3.65
C TYR A 192 -6.61 10.57 4.99
N ASN A 193 -5.28 10.72 5.01
CA ASN A 193 -4.52 11.00 6.22
C ASN A 193 -4.63 12.45 6.71
N SER A 194 -4.63 13.43 5.81
CA SER A 194 -4.49 14.85 6.17
C SER A 194 -5.60 15.77 5.65
N GLY A 195 -6.57 15.24 4.90
CA GLY A 195 -7.64 16.02 4.24
C GLY A 195 -7.14 17.05 3.23
N SER A 196 -5.85 17.06 2.94
CA SER A 196 -5.17 18.04 2.09
C SER A 196 -3.91 17.41 1.51
N VAL A 197 -3.58 17.79 0.27
CA VAL A 197 -2.51 17.15 -0.51
C VAL A 197 -1.62 18.22 -1.13
N ASP A 198 -0.30 18.04 -0.99
CA ASP A 198 0.69 18.68 -1.85
C ASP A 198 1.08 17.68 -2.95
N SER A 199 0.61 17.89 -4.17
CA SER A 199 0.83 16.95 -5.27
C SER A 199 2.30 16.86 -5.71
N ASP A 200 3.11 17.87 -5.38
CA ASP A 200 4.54 17.87 -5.68
C ASP A 200 5.34 17.07 -4.63
N ASP A 201 4.79 16.87 -3.42
CA ASP A 201 5.42 16.06 -2.37
C ASP A 201 4.40 15.43 -1.40
N LEU A 202 4.10 14.14 -1.62
CA LEU A 202 3.19 13.37 -0.78
C LEU A 202 3.76 13.02 0.61
N SER A 203 5.00 13.38 0.92
CA SER A 203 5.54 13.32 2.28
C SER A 203 5.26 14.59 3.09
N VAL A 204 4.76 15.64 2.44
CA VAL A 204 4.27 16.83 3.12
C VAL A 204 2.87 16.53 3.66
N ALA A 205 2.70 16.71 4.96
CA ALA A 205 1.43 16.75 5.67
C ALA A 205 0.99 18.23 5.76
N PRO A 206 0.16 18.74 4.82
CA PRO A 206 -0.09 20.17 4.73
C PRO A 206 -0.77 20.67 6.01
N ASN A 207 -0.49 21.92 6.38
CA ASN A 207 -0.98 22.54 7.62
C ASN A 207 -0.55 21.81 8.93
N GLY A 208 0.38 20.85 8.86
CA GLY A 208 0.86 20.09 10.00
C GLY A 208 -0.15 19.07 10.54
N VAL A 209 -1.15 18.68 9.73
CA VAL A 209 -2.16 17.68 10.07
C VAL A 209 -1.81 16.36 9.38
N GLY A 210 -1.86 15.25 10.12
CA GLY A 210 -1.55 13.91 9.61
C GLY A 210 -0.10 13.46 9.84
N ASN A 211 0.17 12.20 9.48
CA ASN A 211 1.50 11.59 9.58
C ASN A 211 2.28 11.86 8.28
N PRO A 212 3.42 12.58 8.30
CA PRO A 212 4.22 12.81 7.09
C PRO A 212 4.73 11.50 6.47
N TYR A 213 4.86 10.42 7.25
CA TYR A 213 5.32 9.12 6.78
C TYR A 213 4.22 8.23 6.19
N TYR A 214 2.94 8.59 6.35
CA TYR A 214 1.76 7.75 6.04
C TYR A 214 1.83 7.03 4.68
N VAL A 215 2.04 7.79 3.60
CA VAL A 215 2.08 7.24 2.23
C VAL A 215 3.32 6.35 2.04
N SER A 216 4.45 6.70 2.66
CA SER A 216 5.68 5.90 2.62
C SER A 216 5.50 4.59 3.38
N ASP A 217 4.93 4.62 4.58
CA ASP A 217 4.75 3.46 5.44
C ASP A 217 3.78 2.45 4.81
N ILE A 218 2.66 2.92 4.25
CA ILE A 218 1.75 2.07 3.47
C ILE A 218 2.45 1.51 2.21
N SER A 219 3.26 2.31 1.52
CA SER A 219 4.00 1.84 0.34
C SER A 219 5.02 0.75 0.66
N GLN A 220 5.66 0.82 1.83
CA GLN A 220 6.55 -0.24 2.31
C GLN A 220 5.78 -1.54 2.59
N ARG A 221 4.55 -1.46 3.12
CA ARG A 221 3.69 -2.63 3.34
C ARG A 221 3.28 -3.29 2.03
N PHE A 222 3.04 -2.52 0.96
CA PHE A 222 2.85 -3.08 -0.40
C PHE A 222 4.05 -3.90 -0.89
N GLN A 223 5.24 -3.65 -0.33
CA GLN A 223 6.46 -4.37 -0.63
C GLN A 223 6.83 -5.44 0.42
N GLY A 224 5.97 -5.70 1.41
CA GLY A 224 6.15 -6.75 2.41
C GLY A 224 6.85 -6.32 3.70
N TRP A 225 6.99 -5.03 3.96
CA TRP A 225 7.41 -4.54 5.27
C TRP A 225 6.28 -4.68 6.31
N THR A 226 6.65 -4.99 7.55
CA THR A 226 5.76 -5.19 8.70
C THR A 226 6.43 -4.59 9.93
N ASP A 227 5.62 -4.18 10.91
CA ASP A 227 6.06 -3.60 12.19
C ASP A 227 6.71 -4.62 13.14
#